data_AF-A0A1D6GTW9-F1
#
_entry.id   AF-A0A1D6GTW9-F1
#
_cell.length_a   1.000
_cell.length_b   1.000
_cell.length_c   1.000
_cell.angle_alpha   90.00
_cell.angle_beta   90.00
_cell.angle_gamma   90.00
#
_symmetry.space_group_name_H-M   'P 1'
#
loop_
_entity.id
_entity.type
_entity.pdbx_description
1 polymer ?
#
loop_
_entity_poly.entity_id
_entity_poly.type
_entity_poly.pdbx_seq_one_letter_code
_entity_poly.pdbx_strand_id
1 'polypeptide(L)'
;MRGDEAKRVCPGINLVQVPVARGKANLNLYRSAGAEVVAILASKGKCERASIDEVYLDLTDAAKEMLLQAPPDSPEGIFMEAAKSNILGLPAVRTLSQLDLLLLCYLM
;
A
#
# COMPACT_ATOMS: atom_id res chain seq x y z
N MET A 1 24.67 5.66 -6.38
CA MET A 1 24.97 7.08 -6.15
C MET A 1 25.88 7.20 -4.95
N ARG A 2 26.99 7.94 -5.04
CA ARG A 2 27.88 8.21 -3.90
C ARG A 2 27.48 9.51 -3.20
N GLY A 3 27.77 9.62 -1.90
CA GLY A 3 27.41 10.80 -1.11
C GLY A 3 28.00 12.11 -1.66
N ASP A 4 29.27 12.08 -2.07
CA ASP A 4 29.95 13.27 -2.62
C ASP A 4 29.40 13.66 -3.99
N GLU A 5 28.94 12.69 -4.80
CA GLU A 5 28.24 12.95 -6.05
C GLU A 5 26.89 13.63 -5.78
N ALA A 6 26.14 13.16 -4.78
CA ALA A 6 24.87 13.76 -4.39
C ALA A 6 25.04 15.20 -3.90
N LYS A 7 26.08 15.49 -3.10
CA LYS A 7 26.39 16.85 -2.63
C LYS A 7 26.71 17.84 -3.77
N ARG A 8 27.31 17.38 -4.87
CA ARG A 8 27.56 18.26 -6.03
C ARG A 8 26.27 18.71 -6.71
N VAL A 9 25.26 17.85 -6.76
CA VAL A 9 23.94 18.15 -7.34
C VAL A 9 23.07 18.92 -6.36
N CYS A 10 23.12 18.57 -5.08
CA CYS A 10 22.36 19.21 -4.02
C CYS A 10 23.28 19.51 -2.82
N PRO A 11 23.93 20.69 -2.77
CA PRO A 11 24.88 21.03 -1.71
C PRO A 11 24.29 21.05 -0.30
N GLY A 12 22.98 21.34 -0.18
CA GLY A 12 22.27 21.37 1.10
C GLY A 12 21.75 20.01 1.59
N ILE A 13 22.06 18.90 0.91
CA ILE A 13 21.54 17.58 1.31
C ILE A 13 22.13 17.13 2.65
N ASN A 14 21.26 16.69 3.55
CA ASN A 14 21.66 16.01 4.78
C ASN A 14 21.90 14.54 4.50
N LEU A 15 23.15 14.08 4.61
CA LEU A 15 23.50 12.67 4.49
C LEU A 15 23.62 12.06 5.87
N VAL A 16 22.85 11.00 6.12
CA VAL A 16 22.91 10.22 7.37
C VAL A 16 23.60 8.89 7.09
N GLN A 17 24.52 8.50 7.96
CA GLN A 17 25.25 7.25 7.83
C GLN A 17 24.55 6.12 8.59
N VAL A 18 24.38 4.97 7.92
CA VAL A 18 23.90 3.74 8.56
C VAL A 18 24.87 3.32 9.67
N PRO A 19 24.38 2.94 10.86
CA PRO A 19 25.24 2.45 11.94
C PRO A 19 26.14 1.30 11.49
N VAL A 20 27.36 1.23 12.03
CA VAL A 20 28.33 0.17 11.70
C VAL A 20 28.57 -0.69 12.92
N ALA A 21 28.54 -2.01 12.74
CA ALA A 21 28.90 -2.99 13.76
C ALA A 21 29.85 -4.02 13.16
N ARG A 22 30.97 -4.30 13.86
CA ARG A 22 32.00 -5.26 13.40
C ARG A 22 32.50 -4.96 11.97
N GLY A 23 32.66 -3.67 11.64
CA GLY A 23 33.12 -3.21 10.33
C GLY A 23 32.12 -3.38 9.17
N LYS A 24 30.85 -3.72 9.44
CA LYS A 24 29.80 -3.87 8.43
C LYS A 24 28.58 -3.01 8.77
N ALA A 25 27.79 -2.67 7.76
CA ALA A 25 26.53 -1.96 7.96
C ALA A 25 25.59 -2.75 8.87
N ASN A 26 25.01 -2.07 9.85
CA ASN A 26 24.05 -2.62 10.79
C ASN A 26 22.66 -2.04 10.50
N LEU A 27 21.77 -2.88 9.97
CA LEU A 27 20.41 -2.50 9.60
C LEU A 27 19.37 -2.78 10.70
N ASN A 28 19.79 -3.19 11.91
CA ASN A 28 18.86 -3.61 12.95
C ASN A 28 17.90 -2.51 13.38
N LEU A 29 18.36 -1.25 13.42
CA LEU A 29 17.50 -0.10 13.73
C LEU A 29 16.28 -0.05 12.80
N TYR A 30 16.50 -0.15 11.50
CA TYR A 30 15.43 -0.11 10.50
C TYR A 30 14.57 -1.38 10.53
N ARG A 31 15.17 -2.55 10.80
CA ARG A 31 14.43 -3.81 10.89
C ARG A 31 13.47 -3.83 12.08
N SER A 32 13.92 -3.31 13.22
CA SER A 32 13.10 -3.16 14.42
C SER A 32 11.96 -2.18 14.18
N ALA A 33 12.24 -1.01 13.63
CA ALA A 33 11.21 -0.03 13.30
C ALA A 33 10.17 -0.59 12.32
N GLY A 34 10.60 -1.28 11.26
CA GLY A 34 9.67 -1.93 10.33
C GLY A 34 8.83 -3.03 11.01
N ALA A 35 9.40 -3.79 11.95
CA ALA A 35 8.67 -4.80 12.70
C ALA A 35 7.59 -4.19 13.61
N GLU A 36 7.83 -3.02 14.21
CA GLU A 36 6.83 -2.29 15.00
C GLU A 36 5.61 -1.89 14.15
N VAL A 37 5.86 -1.38 12.93
CA VAL A 37 4.78 -1.04 11.98
C VAL A 37 4.00 -2.28 11.55
N VAL A 38 4.70 -3.37 11.23
CA VAL A 38 4.05 -4.64 10.86
C VAL A 38 3.20 -5.18 12.00
N ALA A 39 3.62 -5.05 13.26
CA ALA A 39 2.83 -5.49 14.41
C ALA A 39 1.50 -4.75 14.53
N ILE A 40 1.48 -3.44 14.22
CA ILE A 40 0.25 -2.65 14.17
C ILE A 40 -0.66 -3.13 13.04
N LEU A 41 -0.11 -3.33 11.84
CA LEU A 41 -0.89 -3.76 10.67
C LEU A 41 -1.44 -5.19 10.83
N ALA A 42 -0.66 -6.09 11.43
CA ALA A 42 -1.08 -7.45 11.76
C ALA A 42 -2.26 -7.49 12.74
N SER A 43 -2.45 -6.46 13.56
CA SER A 43 -3.62 -6.35 14.45
C SER A 43 -4.92 -6.04 13.70
N LYS A 44 -4.85 -5.63 12.43
CA LYS A 44 -5.99 -5.21 11.61
C LYS A 44 -6.46 -6.27 10.62
N GLY A 45 -5.66 -7.30 10.36
CA GLY A 45 -6.01 -8.34 9.40
C GLY A 45 -4.85 -9.27 9.11
N LYS A 46 -5.09 -10.23 8.22
CA LYS A 46 -4.06 -11.15 7.73
C LYS A 46 -3.04 -10.35 6.92
N CYS A 47 -1.77 -10.40 7.31
CA CYS A 47 -0.71 -9.66 6.64
C CYS A 47 0.49 -10.53 6.28
N GLU A 48 1.13 -10.22 5.15
CA GLU A 48 2.38 -10.84 4.70
C GLU A 48 3.46 -9.77 4.54
N ARG A 49 4.57 -9.93 5.26
CA ARG A 49 5.70 -9.00 5.16
C ARG A 49 6.44 -9.20 3.84
N ALA A 50 6.41 -8.20 2.97
CA ALA A 50 7.06 -8.23 1.65
C ALA A 50 8.52 -7.75 1.71
N SER A 51 8.79 -6.72 2.53
CA SER A 51 10.14 -6.17 2.71
C SER A 51 10.32 -5.54 4.09
N ILE A 52 11.33 -4.67 4.26
CA ILE A 52 11.61 -4.05 5.56
C ILE A 52 10.53 -3.02 5.95
N ASP A 53 10.02 -2.31 4.96
CA ASP A 53 9.05 -1.22 5.04
C ASP A 53 7.75 -1.49 4.25
N GLU A 54 7.60 -2.69 3.66
CA GLU A 54 6.42 -3.07 2.88
C GLU A 54 5.76 -4.35 3.41
N VAL A 55 4.43 -4.38 3.33
CA VAL A 55 3.57 -5.50 3.75
C VAL A 55 2.33 -5.56 2.85
N TYR A 56 1.88 -6.76 2.52
CA TYR A 56 0.56 -7.00 1.94
C TYR A 56 -0.44 -7.21 3.06
N LEU A 57 -1.57 -6.52 3.03
CA LEU A 57 -2.66 -6.67 4.01
C LEU A 57 -3.91 -7.12 3.27
N ASP A 58 -4.47 -8.25 3.68
CA ASP A 58 -5.74 -8.74 3.15
C ASP A 58 -6.90 -7.99 3.82
N LEU A 59 -7.56 -7.14 3.04
CA LEU A 59 -8.68 -6.31 3.48
C LEU A 59 -10.05 -6.92 3.13
N THR A 60 -10.10 -8.15 2.59
CA THR A 60 -11.33 -8.75 2.06
C THR A 60 -12.45 -8.77 3.10
N ASP A 61 -12.18 -9.29 4.29
CA ASP A 61 -13.18 -9.42 5.35
C ASP A 61 -13.60 -8.04 5.89
N ALA A 62 -12.65 -7.12 6.09
CA ALA A 62 -12.93 -5.76 6.54
C ALA A 62 -13.77 -4.96 5.53
N ALA A 63 -13.51 -5.12 4.23
CA ALA A 63 -14.28 -4.48 3.18
C ALA A 63 -15.72 -5.01 3.12
N LYS A 64 -15.91 -6.33 3.27
CA LYS A 64 -17.24 -6.95 3.36
C LYS A 64 -18.03 -6.42 4.55
N GLU A 65 -17.39 -6.33 5.72
CA GLU A 65 -18.03 -5.79 6.92
C GLU A 65 -18.43 -4.32 6.73
N MET A 66 -17.55 -3.49 6.15
CA MET A 66 -17.85 -2.09 5.87
C MET A 66 -19.05 -1.93 4.93
N LEU A 67 -19.13 -2.73 3.86
CA LEU A 67 -20.25 -2.71 2.92
C LEU A 67 -21.58 -3.10 3.57
N LEU A 68 -21.56 -4.02 4.53
CA LEU A 68 -22.76 -4.43 5.29
C LEU A 68 -23.21 -3.33 6.27
N GLN A 69 -22.27 -2.63 6.90
CA GLN A 69 -22.57 -1.60 7.90
C GLN A 69 -22.98 -0.26 7.29
N ALA A 70 -22.34 0.13 6.19
CA ALA A 70 -22.59 1.39 5.50
C ALA A 70 -22.55 1.17 3.98
N PRO A 71 -23.68 0.72 3.40
CA PRO A 71 -23.78 0.57 1.95
C PRO A 71 -23.55 1.93 1.27
N PRO A 72 -22.78 1.97 0.18
CA PRO A 72 -22.53 3.19 -0.56
C PRO A 72 -23.80 3.68 -1.26
N ASP A 73 -23.97 4.99 -1.34
CA ASP A 73 -25.13 5.63 -2.00
C ASP A 73 -25.19 5.33 -3.51
N SER A 74 -24.02 5.16 -4.16
CA SER A 74 -23.95 4.76 -5.57
C SER A 74 -22.70 3.92 -5.87
N PRO A 75 -22.84 2.76 -6.53
CA PRO A 75 -21.73 1.99 -7.06
C PRO A 75 -20.87 2.76 -8.08
N GLU A 76 -21.50 3.61 -8.90
CA GLU A 76 -20.83 4.42 -9.91
C GLU A 76 -19.87 5.42 -9.27
N GLY A 77 -20.24 6.01 -8.12
CA GLY A 77 -19.39 6.91 -7.35
C GLY A 77 -18.10 6.22 -6.88
N ILE A 78 -18.21 4.99 -6.38
CA ILE A 78 -17.04 4.20 -5.96
C ILE A 78 -16.13 3.93 -7.15
N PHE A 79 -16.70 3.49 -8.27
CA PHE A 79 -15.91 3.17 -9.46
C PHE A 79 -15.17 4.39 -10.00
N MET A 80 -15.83 5.54 -10.06
CA MET A 80 -15.23 6.79 -10.50
C MET A 80 -14.10 7.26 -9.59
N GLU A 81 -14.20 6.99 -8.28
CA GLU A 81 -13.11 7.27 -7.34
C GLU A 81 -11.95 6.28 -7.51
N ALA A 82 -12.26 4.98 -7.62
CA ALA A 82 -11.26 3.93 -7.86
C ALA A 82 -10.47 4.18 -9.17
N ALA A 83 -11.13 4.67 -10.22
CA ALA A 83 -10.50 5.01 -11.50
C ALA A 83 -9.46 6.14 -11.41
N LYS A 84 -9.43 6.93 -10.31
CA LYS A 84 -8.39 7.94 -10.07
C LYS A 84 -7.12 7.36 -9.46
N SER A 85 -7.15 6.08 -9.08
CA SER A 85 -6.03 5.39 -8.42
C SER A 85 -5.28 4.47 -9.39
N ASN A 86 -4.13 3.95 -8.98
CA ASN A 86 -3.28 3.08 -9.79
C ASN A 86 -3.72 1.61 -9.77
N ILE A 87 -5.02 1.33 -9.67
CA ILE A 87 -5.52 -0.06 -9.71
C ILE A 87 -5.39 -0.58 -11.14
N LEU A 88 -4.62 -1.65 -11.31
CA LEU A 88 -4.46 -2.33 -12.59
C LEU A 88 -5.71 -3.14 -12.92
N GLY A 89 -6.05 -3.23 -14.21
CA GLY A 89 -7.16 -4.05 -14.69
C GLY A 89 -8.55 -3.46 -14.46
N LEU A 90 -8.67 -2.21 -13.97
CA LEU A 90 -9.94 -1.50 -14.00
C LEU A 90 -10.39 -1.31 -15.46
N PRO A 91 -11.64 -1.63 -15.82
CA PRO A 91 -12.14 -1.36 -17.15
C PRO A 91 -12.05 0.15 -17.39
N ALA A 92 -11.41 0.57 -18.49
CA ALA A 92 -11.44 1.97 -18.89
C ALA A 92 -12.91 2.40 -18.99
N VAL A 93 -13.27 3.56 -18.42
CA VAL A 93 -14.64 4.11 -18.43
C VAL A 93 -15.19 4.10 -19.86
N ARG A 94 -15.83 3.00 -20.23
CA ARG A 94 -16.57 2.77 -21.45
C ARG A 94 -17.85 2.12 -20.97
N THR A 95 -18.78 2.98 -20.57
CA THR A 95 -20.20 2.69 -20.34
C THR A 95 -20.44 1.23 -19.95
N LEU A 96 -20.17 0.88 -18.69
CA LEU A 96 -20.60 -0.40 -18.14
C LEU A 96 -22.12 -0.44 -18.32
N SER A 97 -22.61 -1.40 -19.09
CA SER A 97 -24.03 -1.63 -19.20
C SER A 97 -24.54 -2.16 -17.85
N GLN A 98 -25.82 -1.98 -17.55
CA GLN A 98 -26.44 -2.43 -16.30
C GLN A 98 -26.24 -3.95 -16.03
N LEU A 99 -25.89 -4.72 -17.06
CA LEU A 99 -25.55 -6.14 -16.99
C LEU A 99 -24.12 -6.40 -16.48
N ASP A 100 -23.17 -5.50 -16.71
CA ASP A 100 -21.77 -5.67 -16.29
C ASP A 100 -21.61 -5.47 -14.77
N LEU A 101 -22.42 -4.57 -14.19
CA LEU A 101 -22.46 -4.35 -12.74
C LEU A 101 -23.07 -5.55 -11.98
N LEU A 102 -24.10 -6.17 -12.55
CA LEU A 102 -24.73 -7.36 -11.96
C LEU A 102 -23.77 -8.55 -11.91
N LEU A 103 -22.89 -8.71 -12.92
CA LEU A 103 -21.94 -9.80 -12.95
C LEU A 103 -20.83 -9.65 -11.90
N LEU A 104 -20.40 -8.42 -11.61
CA LEU A 104 -19.46 -8.12 -10.53
C LEU A 104 -20.04 -8.37 -9.14
N CYS A 105 -21.35 -8.16 -8.95
CA CYS A 105 -22.03 -8.46 -7.69
C CYS A 105 -22.38 -9.96 -7.51
N TYR A 106 -22.49 -10.74 -8.59
CA TYR A 106 -22.89 -12.16 -8.53
C TYR A 106 -21.70 -13.13 -8.46
N LEU A 107 -20.48 -12.67 -8.75
CA LEU A 107 -19.23 -13.47 -8.68
C LEU A 107 -18.37 -13.20 -7.42
N MET A 108 -18.83 -12.35 -6.49
CA MET A 108 -18.24 -12.17 -5.15
C MET A 108 -19.15 -12.78 -4.07
#